data_AF-A0A4R5NBC1-F1
#
_entry.id   AF-A0A4R5NBC1-F1
#
_cell.length_a   1.000
_cell.length_b   1.000
_cell.length_c   1.000
_cell.angle_alpha   90.00
_cell.angle_beta   90.00
_cell.angle_gamma   90.00
#
_symmetry.space_group_name_H-M   'P 1'
#
loop_
_entity.id
_entity.type
_entity.pdbx_description
1 polymer ?
#
loop_
_entity_poly.entity_id
_entity_poly.type
_entity_poly.pdbx_seq_one_letter_code
_entity_poly.pdbx_strand_id
1 'polypeptide(L)'
;MSAKDGKMDKFIKAVDKLTDSKGISKLGKTLNKTIDIAGNIISSTAEVTNHQIDERNKRHQFDIKLPDINGLSLDQTKDLFDSIGLKYAFVKVDPDIKLATTKTDTVMKTVPKPKTVLPAGGFVKVYYLDDEGLEESKRILADIIHKKQSRKDSAKALVNKVGHGTAIGANKVLKVSKKLVPHSKRSKKIKDSKDSDEIEK
;
A
#
# COMPACT_ATOMS: atom_id res chain seq x y z
N MET A 1 37.40 48.49 -61.34
CA MET A 1 37.55 49.57 -60.34
C MET A 1 36.46 49.41 -59.28
N SER A 2 36.87 49.38 -58.01
CA SER A 2 36.21 49.76 -56.75
C SER A 2 34.70 49.57 -56.55
N ALA A 3 34.29 48.74 -55.56
CA ALA A 3 33.01 48.88 -54.83
C ALA A 3 32.84 48.00 -53.56
N LYS A 4 33.88 47.61 -52.80
CA LYS A 4 33.69 46.75 -51.61
C LYS A 4 34.26 47.23 -50.26
N ASP A 5 35.02 48.33 -50.22
CA ASP A 5 35.70 48.74 -48.98
C ASP A 5 34.91 49.72 -48.08
N GLY A 6 33.76 50.23 -48.51
CA GLY A 6 33.03 51.28 -47.78
C GLY A 6 32.05 50.82 -46.68
N LYS A 7 31.70 49.53 -46.63
CA LYS A 7 30.70 49.02 -45.65
C LYS A 7 31.34 48.47 -44.37
N MET A 8 32.45 47.75 -44.48
CA MET A 8 33.14 47.17 -43.31
C MET A 8 33.68 48.25 -42.36
N ASP A 9 34.20 49.35 -42.91
CA ASP A 9 34.78 50.45 -42.13
C ASP A 9 33.75 51.21 -41.26
N LYS A 10 32.48 51.23 -41.68
CA LYS A 10 31.39 51.85 -40.89
C LYS A 10 30.92 50.95 -39.76
N PHE A 11 30.94 49.63 -39.96
CA PHE A 11 30.60 48.67 -38.91
C PHE A 11 31.68 48.61 -37.83
N ILE A 12 32.96 48.60 -38.22
CA ILE A 12 34.07 48.57 -37.28
C ILE A 12 34.10 49.85 -36.44
N LYS A 13 33.92 51.04 -37.05
CA LYS A 13 33.84 52.32 -36.32
C LYS A 13 32.61 52.45 -35.41
N ALA A 14 31.52 51.73 -35.69
CA ALA A 14 30.33 51.72 -34.83
C ALA A 14 30.50 50.80 -33.60
N VAL A 15 31.22 49.69 -33.76
CA VAL A 15 31.56 48.77 -32.67
C VAL A 15 32.56 49.41 -31.70
N ASP A 16 33.57 50.13 -32.22
CA ASP A 16 34.60 50.79 -31.42
C ASP A 16 34.05 51.93 -30.55
N LYS A 17 33.02 52.65 -31.04
CA LYS A 17 32.32 53.68 -30.26
C LYS A 17 31.42 53.13 -29.15
N LEU A 18 31.04 51.85 -29.21
CA LEU A 18 30.21 51.20 -28.21
C LEU A 18 31.04 50.68 -27.03
N THR A 19 32.26 50.19 -27.29
CA THR A 19 33.17 49.64 -26.27
C THR A 19 33.78 50.70 -25.36
N ASP A 20 33.97 51.94 -25.85
CA ASP A 20 34.53 53.05 -25.07
C ASP A 20 33.49 53.80 -24.21
N SER A 21 32.22 53.38 -24.26
CA SER A 21 31.21 53.94 -23.37
C SER A 21 31.44 53.44 -21.95
N LYS A 22 31.86 54.36 -21.07
CA LYS A 22 32.13 54.18 -19.62
C LYS A 22 31.02 53.49 -18.80
N GLY A 23 29.87 53.13 -19.41
CA GLY A 23 28.76 52.40 -18.80
C GLY A 23 28.90 50.86 -18.84
N ILE A 24 29.60 50.27 -19.82
CA ILE A 24 29.65 48.80 -19.98
C ILE A 24 30.59 48.14 -18.95
N SER A 25 31.63 48.87 -18.52
CA SER A 25 32.61 48.39 -17.52
C SER A 25 32.01 48.11 -16.14
N LYS A 26 30.91 48.78 -15.76
CA LYS A 26 30.22 48.52 -14.48
C LYS A 26 29.24 47.34 -14.59
N LEU A 27 28.60 47.15 -15.74
CA LEU A 27 27.69 46.01 -15.99
C LEU A 27 28.44 44.68 -16.15
N GLY A 28 29.65 44.69 -16.75
CA GLY A 28 30.48 43.49 -16.85
C GLY A 28 30.95 42.95 -15.50
N LYS A 29 31.27 43.84 -14.55
CA LYS A 29 31.71 43.46 -13.19
C LYS A 29 30.59 42.88 -12.33
N THR A 30 29.34 43.33 -12.53
CA THR A 30 28.19 42.75 -11.84
C THR A 30 27.77 41.43 -12.45
N LEU A 31 27.81 41.28 -13.78
CA LEU A 31 27.49 40.01 -14.44
C LEU A 31 28.48 38.90 -14.07
N ASN A 32 29.79 39.18 -14.04
CA ASN A 32 30.78 38.18 -13.65
C ASN A 32 30.59 37.72 -12.19
N LYS A 33 30.29 38.63 -11.26
CA LYS A 33 29.99 38.25 -9.87
C LYS A 33 28.71 37.41 -9.75
N THR A 34 27.66 37.72 -10.50
CA THR A 34 26.42 36.93 -10.47
C THR A 34 26.59 35.57 -11.14
N ILE A 35 27.42 35.47 -12.18
CA ILE A 35 27.76 34.21 -12.86
C ILE A 35 28.64 33.32 -11.96
N ASP A 36 29.61 33.90 -11.23
CA ASP A 36 30.43 33.17 -10.25
C ASP A 36 29.60 32.67 -9.06
N ILE A 37 28.68 33.50 -8.57
CA ILE A 37 27.75 33.10 -7.50
C ILE A 37 26.81 32.00 -7.99
N ALA A 38 26.27 32.11 -9.22
CA ALA A 38 25.44 31.07 -9.81
C ALA A 38 26.22 29.76 -10.03
N GLY A 39 27.48 29.84 -10.50
CA GLY A 39 28.35 28.68 -10.68
C GLY A 39 28.63 27.95 -9.37
N ASN A 40 28.92 28.68 -8.29
CA ASN A 40 29.17 28.11 -6.97
C ASN A 40 27.91 27.53 -6.31
N ILE A 41 26.73 28.11 -6.55
CA ILE A 41 25.47 27.55 -6.05
C ILE A 41 25.13 26.27 -6.83
N ILE A 42 25.31 26.26 -8.15
CA ILE A 42 25.03 25.08 -8.99
C ILE A 42 25.96 23.91 -8.64
N SER A 43 27.27 24.16 -8.44
CA SER A 43 28.22 23.12 -8.04
C SER A 43 27.92 22.57 -6.64
N SER A 44 27.64 23.45 -5.66
CA SER A 44 27.28 23.02 -4.29
C SER A 44 25.98 22.21 -4.26
N THR A 45 25.00 22.55 -5.10
CA THR A 45 23.74 21.81 -5.17
C THR A 45 23.95 20.44 -5.84
N ALA A 46 24.77 20.39 -6.90
CA ALA A 46 25.12 19.14 -7.57
C ALA A 46 25.91 18.19 -6.66
N GLU A 47 26.87 18.69 -5.89
CA GLU A 47 27.67 17.91 -4.94
C GLU A 47 26.82 17.30 -3.82
N VAL A 48 25.87 18.06 -3.25
CA VAL A 48 24.95 17.54 -2.23
C VAL A 48 24.03 16.46 -2.80
N THR A 49 23.53 16.61 -4.03
CA THR A 49 22.72 15.56 -4.67
C THR A 49 23.51 14.30 -4.99
N ASN A 50 24.76 14.45 -5.46
CA ASN A 50 25.61 13.31 -5.78
C ASN A 50 26.04 12.54 -4.53
N HIS A 51 26.37 13.24 -3.44
CA HIS A 51 26.74 12.61 -2.17
C HIS A 51 25.57 11.80 -1.56
N GLN A 52 24.33 12.31 -1.67
CA GLN A 52 23.15 11.60 -1.18
C GLN A 52 22.80 10.37 -2.03
N ILE A 53 23.00 10.43 -3.34
CA ILE A 53 22.79 9.28 -4.24
C ILE A 53 23.84 8.20 -3.99
N ASP A 54 25.11 8.57 -3.82
CA ASP A 54 26.20 7.63 -3.57
C ASP A 54 26.09 6.95 -2.20
N GLU A 55 25.75 7.69 -1.14
CA GLU A 55 25.51 7.08 0.17
C GLU A 55 24.30 6.14 0.14
N ARG A 56 23.23 6.52 -0.56
CA ARG A 56 22.05 5.67 -0.71
C ARG A 56 22.39 4.40 -1.49
N ASN A 57 23.12 4.51 -2.59
CA ASN A 57 23.55 3.36 -3.38
C ASN A 57 24.47 2.42 -2.59
N LYS A 58 25.40 2.96 -1.78
CA LYS A 58 26.27 2.16 -0.90
C LYS A 58 25.50 1.41 0.18
N ARG A 59 24.44 2.01 0.75
CA ARG A 59 23.59 1.37 1.77
C ARG A 59 22.69 0.25 1.21
N HIS A 60 22.36 0.28 -0.08
CA HIS A 60 21.45 -0.67 -0.73
C HIS A 60 22.14 -1.70 -1.65
N GLN A 61 23.48 -1.82 -1.63
CA GLN A 61 24.17 -2.79 -2.51
C GLN A 61 23.85 -4.25 -2.17
N PHE A 62 23.50 -4.52 -0.91
CA PHE A 62 23.19 -5.85 -0.40
C PHE A 62 21.70 -6.07 -0.16
N ASP A 63 20.87 -5.18 -0.70
CA ASP A 63 19.43 -5.18 -0.50
C ASP A 63 18.76 -6.07 -1.56
N ILE A 64 18.25 -7.21 -1.09
CA ILE A 64 17.55 -8.19 -1.88
C ILE A 64 16.05 -7.91 -1.77
N LYS A 65 15.40 -7.72 -2.92
CA LYS A 65 13.93 -7.62 -2.96
C LYS A 65 13.33 -9.01 -2.84
N LEU A 66 12.47 -9.21 -1.85
CA LEU A 66 11.73 -10.45 -1.68
C LEU A 66 10.72 -10.63 -2.83
N PRO A 67 10.83 -11.66 -3.66
CA PRO A 67 9.82 -11.94 -4.68
C PRO A 67 8.48 -12.33 -4.05
N ASP A 68 7.41 -12.16 -4.82
CA ASP A 68 6.09 -12.63 -4.40
C ASP A 68 5.99 -14.14 -4.67
N ILE A 69 5.88 -14.91 -3.59
CA ILE A 69 5.83 -16.37 -3.63
C ILE A 69 4.49 -16.95 -3.19
N ASN A 70 3.47 -16.10 -2.99
CA ASN A 70 2.16 -16.58 -2.61
C ASN A 70 1.58 -17.48 -3.72
N GLY A 71 1.12 -18.66 -3.36
CA GLY A 71 0.59 -19.62 -4.33
C GLY A 71 1.60 -20.60 -4.92
N LEU A 72 2.91 -20.47 -4.62
CA LEU A 72 3.90 -21.48 -5.01
C LEU A 72 3.89 -22.70 -4.08
N SER A 73 4.38 -23.82 -4.60
CA SER A 73 4.60 -25.01 -3.78
C SER A 73 5.78 -24.80 -2.83
N LEU A 74 5.82 -25.61 -1.76
CA LEU A 74 6.91 -25.57 -0.78
C LEU A 74 8.27 -25.81 -1.44
N ASP A 75 8.35 -26.76 -2.38
CA ASP A 75 9.63 -27.11 -3.01
C ASP A 75 10.15 -26.02 -3.94
N GLN A 76 9.28 -25.45 -4.79
CA GLN A 76 9.65 -24.31 -5.62
C GLN A 76 10.10 -23.11 -4.79
N THR A 77 9.50 -22.95 -3.61
CA THR A 77 9.85 -21.88 -2.68
C THR A 77 11.24 -22.09 -2.06
N LYS A 78 11.60 -23.33 -1.72
CA LYS A 78 12.93 -23.67 -1.18
C LYS A 78 14.00 -23.33 -2.21
N ASP A 79 13.86 -23.86 -3.41
CA ASP A 79 14.82 -23.67 -4.51
C ASP A 79 15.05 -22.18 -4.79
N LEU A 80 13.97 -21.41 -4.78
CA LEU A 80 14.01 -19.98 -5.03
C LEU A 80 14.72 -19.23 -3.89
N PHE A 81 14.46 -19.55 -2.63
CA PHE A 81 15.16 -18.89 -1.53
C PHE A 81 16.63 -19.30 -1.40
N ASP A 82 16.96 -20.55 -1.69
CA ASP A 82 18.33 -21.03 -1.74
C ASP A 82 19.11 -20.34 -2.87
N SER A 83 18.49 -20.14 -4.04
CA SER A 83 19.11 -19.42 -5.16
C SER A 83 19.43 -17.94 -4.86
N ILE A 84 18.63 -17.33 -3.98
CA ILE A 84 18.78 -15.92 -3.57
C ILE A 84 19.67 -15.80 -2.31
N GLY A 85 19.95 -16.90 -1.62
CA GLY A 85 20.72 -16.91 -0.37
C GLY A 85 19.93 -16.38 0.83
N LEU A 86 18.61 -16.56 0.85
CA LEU A 86 17.74 -16.16 1.96
C LEU A 86 17.52 -17.33 2.93
N LYS A 87 17.51 -17.02 4.23
CA LYS A 87 17.16 -18.02 5.25
C LYS A 87 15.64 -18.06 5.39
N TYR A 88 15.07 -19.25 5.50
CA TYR A 88 13.62 -19.41 5.64
C TYR A 88 13.25 -20.43 6.72
N ALA A 89 12.02 -20.31 7.20
CA ALA A 89 11.38 -21.34 8.01
C ALA A 89 9.91 -21.50 7.63
N PHE A 90 9.48 -22.75 7.53
CA PHE A 90 8.09 -23.11 7.28
C PHE A 90 7.33 -23.16 8.61
N VAL A 91 6.16 -22.50 8.64
CA VAL A 91 5.29 -22.41 9.80
C VAL A 91 3.90 -22.87 9.39
N LYS A 92 3.35 -23.85 10.12
CA LYS A 92 1.98 -24.32 9.93
C LYS A 92 0.99 -23.24 10.32
N VAL A 93 -0.04 -23.03 9.51
CA VAL A 93 -1.12 -22.08 9.79
C VAL A 93 -2.23 -22.78 10.56
N ASP A 94 -2.79 -22.09 11.56
CA ASP A 94 -3.94 -22.58 12.30
C ASP A 94 -5.17 -22.75 11.39
N PRO A 95 -5.97 -23.80 11.59
CA PRO A 95 -7.16 -24.06 10.79
C PRO A 95 -8.18 -22.92 10.91
N ASP A 96 -8.72 -22.46 9.80
CA ASP A 96 -9.75 -21.41 9.75
C ASP A 96 -10.79 -21.74 8.67
N ILE A 97 -12.02 -21.27 8.88
CA ILE A 97 -13.16 -21.43 7.97
C ILE A 97 -12.81 -20.94 6.56
N LYS A 98 -11.99 -19.89 6.47
CA LYS A 98 -11.55 -19.30 5.20
C LYS A 98 -10.58 -20.19 4.41
N LEU A 99 -9.91 -21.12 5.08
CA LEU A 99 -8.90 -22.01 4.53
C LEU A 99 -9.50 -23.37 4.09
N ALA A 100 -10.78 -23.62 4.38
CA ALA A 100 -11.45 -24.86 3.99
C ALA A 100 -11.55 -25.08 2.46
N THR A 101 -11.33 -24.04 1.65
CA THR A 101 -11.41 -24.08 0.17
C THR A 101 -10.03 -23.93 -0.50
N THR A 102 -8.97 -23.68 0.28
CA THR A 102 -7.62 -23.46 -0.29
C THR A 102 -6.93 -24.78 -0.60
N LYS A 103 -5.91 -24.74 -1.48
CA LYS A 103 -5.06 -25.89 -1.79
C LYS A 103 -4.04 -26.11 -0.67
N THR A 104 -3.69 -27.37 -0.43
CA THR A 104 -2.62 -27.77 0.50
C THR A 104 -1.25 -27.59 -0.13
N ASP A 105 -0.20 -27.65 0.70
CA ASP A 105 1.21 -27.50 0.31
C ASP A 105 1.55 -26.22 -0.45
N THR A 106 0.73 -25.21 -0.25
CA THR A 106 0.83 -23.93 -0.94
C THR A 106 1.20 -22.83 0.05
N VAL A 107 2.13 -21.96 -0.35
CA VAL A 107 2.50 -20.79 0.44
C VAL A 107 1.33 -19.81 0.50
N MET A 108 0.86 -19.53 1.72
CA MET A 108 -0.26 -18.62 1.96
C MET A 108 0.20 -17.19 2.22
N LYS A 109 1.20 -17.05 3.08
CA LYS A 109 1.69 -15.75 3.54
C LYS A 109 3.18 -15.83 3.84
N THR A 110 3.85 -14.70 3.66
CA THR A 110 5.23 -14.51 4.07
C THR A 110 5.36 -13.37 5.06
N VAL A 111 6.29 -13.51 5.99
CA VAL A 111 6.72 -12.44 6.90
C VAL A 111 8.25 -12.38 6.84
N PRO A 112 8.86 -11.30 6.32
CA PRO A 112 8.25 -10.05 5.85
C PRO A 112 7.34 -10.17 4.61
N LYS A 113 6.55 -9.12 4.34
CA LYS A 113 5.62 -9.09 3.19
C LYS A 113 6.37 -9.24 1.87
N PRO A 114 5.74 -9.79 0.82
CA PRO A 114 6.35 -9.80 -0.51
C PRO A 114 6.68 -8.37 -0.97
N LYS A 115 7.71 -8.23 -1.79
CA LYS A 115 8.27 -6.95 -2.27
C LYS A 115 8.96 -6.11 -1.19
N THR A 116 9.10 -6.62 0.03
CA THR A 116 9.94 -5.99 1.05
C THR A 116 11.40 -6.14 0.67
N VAL A 117 12.18 -5.10 0.94
CA VAL A 117 13.64 -5.12 0.79
C VAL A 117 14.23 -5.74 2.05
N LEU A 118 14.99 -6.83 1.90
CA LEU A 118 15.71 -7.48 2.99
C LEU A 118 17.22 -7.33 2.78
N PRO A 119 17.99 -7.21 3.87
CA PRO A 119 19.44 -7.32 3.77
C PRO A 119 19.83 -8.74 3.32
N ALA A 120 21.01 -8.88 2.73
CA ALA A 120 21.59 -10.16 2.39
C ALA A 120 21.58 -11.13 3.58
N GLY A 121 21.10 -12.35 3.35
CA GLY A 121 20.95 -13.37 4.42
C GLY A 121 19.77 -13.12 5.38
N GLY A 122 18.84 -12.24 5.02
CA GLY A 122 17.61 -12.00 5.76
C GLY A 122 16.76 -13.27 5.95
N PHE A 123 15.88 -13.23 6.97
CA PHE A 123 15.06 -14.36 7.37
C PHE A 123 13.59 -14.17 6.97
N VAL A 124 12.99 -15.19 6.37
CA VAL A 124 11.58 -15.18 5.93
C VAL A 124 10.82 -16.33 6.56
N LYS A 125 9.74 -16.01 7.29
CA LYS A 125 8.76 -16.99 7.74
C LYS A 125 7.75 -17.23 6.64
N VAL A 126 7.60 -18.49 6.26
CA VAL A 126 6.68 -18.94 5.22
C VAL A 126 5.56 -19.71 5.89
N TYR A 127 4.35 -19.18 5.77
CA TYR A 127 3.16 -19.79 6.34
C TYR A 127 2.49 -20.68 5.29
N TYR A 128 2.29 -21.94 5.63
CA TYR A 128 1.68 -22.93 4.74
C TYR A 128 0.55 -23.69 5.43
N LEU A 129 -0.32 -24.26 4.60
CA LEU A 129 -1.44 -25.09 5.03
C LEU A 129 -1.10 -26.56 4.79
N ASP A 130 -1.20 -27.34 5.87
CA ASP A 130 -1.03 -28.79 5.87
C ASP A 130 -2.37 -29.49 5.58
N ASP A 131 -2.33 -30.75 5.16
CA ASP A 131 -3.53 -31.54 4.88
C ASP A 131 -4.42 -31.67 6.13
N GLU A 132 -3.81 -31.88 7.30
CA GLU A 132 -4.48 -31.94 8.61
C GLU A 132 -5.24 -30.64 8.90
N GLY A 133 -4.59 -29.49 8.67
CA GLY A 133 -5.19 -28.18 8.90
C GLY A 133 -6.35 -27.90 7.95
N LEU A 134 -6.32 -28.43 6.73
CA LEU A 134 -7.43 -28.32 5.78
C LEU A 134 -8.63 -29.17 6.21
N GLU A 135 -8.42 -30.39 6.70
CA GLU A 135 -9.51 -31.22 7.22
C GLU A 135 -10.20 -30.60 8.41
N GLU A 136 -9.43 -30.08 9.38
CA GLU A 136 -9.96 -29.37 10.54
C GLU A 136 -10.74 -28.13 10.11
N SER A 137 -10.22 -27.37 9.14
CA SER A 137 -10.91 -26.22 8.55
C SER A 137 -12.27 -26.59 7.94
N LYS A 138 -12.35 -27.73 7.24
CA LYS A 138 -13.62 -28.26 6.68
C LYS A 138 -14.60 -28.70 7.76
N ARG A 139 -14.12 -29.35 8.83
CA ARG A 139 -14.96 -29.75 9.97
C ARG A 139 -15.59 -28.53 10.64
N ILE A 140 -14.79 -27.50 10.92
CA ILE A 140 -15.28 -26.24 11.51
C ILE A 140 -16.36 -25.61 10.63
N LEU A 141 -16.17 -25.62 9.30
CA LEU A 141 -17.17 -25.11 8.36
C LEU A 141 -18.48 -25.92 8.44
N ALA A 142 -18.40 -27.24 8.44
CA ALA A 142 -19.55 -28.13 8.54
C ALA A 142 -20.34 -27.92 9.85
N ASP A 143 -19.64 -27.78 10.98
CA ASP A 143 -20.26 -27.54 12.29
C ASP A 143 -21.05 -26.23 12.32
N ILE A 144 -20.51 -25.19 11.69
CA ILE A 144 -21.18 -23.89 11.57
C ILE A 144 -22.45 -24.00 10.72
N ILE A 145 -22.39 -24.75 9.61
CA ILE A 145 -23.56 -24.98 8.75
C ILE A 145 -24.62 -25.76 9.51
N HIS A 146 -24.25 -26.85 10.18
CA HIS A 146 -25.16 -27.70 10.94
C HIS A 146 -25.83 -26.91 12.08
N LYS A 147 -25.07 -26.09 12.81
CA LYS A 147 -25.60 -25.20 13.87
C LYS A 147 -26.54 -24.13 13.31
N LYS A 148 -26.30 -23.63 12.11
CA LYS A 148 -27.21 -22.68 11.44
C LYS A 148 -28.49 -23.37 10.96
N GLN A 149 -28.41 -24.61 10.49
CA GLN A 149 -29.56 -25.40 10.06
C GLN A 149 -30.45 -25.77 11.26
N SER A 150 -29.90 -26.32 12.34
CA SER A 150 -30.66 -26.68 13.54
C SER A 150 -31.38 -25.48 14.17
N ARG A 151 -30.77 -24.29 14.13
CA ARG A 151 -31.43 -23.02 14.54
C ARG A 151 -32.59 -22.65 13.63
N LYS A 152 -32.45 -22.83 12.31
CA LYS A 152 -33.55 -22.58 11.36
C LYS A 152 -34.69 -23.58 11.56
N ASP A 153 -34.38 -24.84 11.78
CA ASP A 153 -35.39 -25.89 11.92
C ASP A 153 -36.13 -25.79 13.25
N SER A 154 -35.43 -25.50 14.35
CA SER A 154 -36.07 -25.20 15.64
C SER A 154 -36.94 -23.94 15.59
N ALA A 155 -36.51 -22.88 14.89
CA ALA A 155 -37.32 -21.68 14.69
C ALA A 155 -38.59 -21.99 13.88
N LYS A 156 -38.49 -22.75 12.78
CA LYS A 156 -39.65 -23.21 12.00
C LYS A 156 -40.59 -24.07 12.84
N ALA A 157 -40.05 -24.99 13.63
CA ALA A 157 -40.83 -25.84 14.52
C ALA A 157 -41.59 -25.01 15.56
N LEU A 158 -40.97 -23.99 16.14
CA LEU A 158 -41.62 -23.08 17.10
C LEU A 158 -42.75 -22.29 16.44
N VAL A 159 -42.53 -21.72 15.25
CA VAL A 159 -43.56 -20.98 14.50
C VAL A 159 -44.74 -21.89 14.20
N ASN A 160 -44.49 -23.13 13.75
CA ASN A 160 -45.56 -24.09 13.50
C ASN A 160 -46.32 -24.42 14.80
N LYS A 161 -45.64 -24.63 15.92
CA LYS A 161 -46.28 -24.91 17.23
C LYS A 161 -47.15 -23.75 17.72
N VAL A 162 -46.65 -22.52 17.64
CA VAL A 162 -47.37 -21.31 18.08
C VAL A 162 -48.51 -20.96 17.13
N GLY A 163 -48.33 -21.15 15.81
CA GLY A 163 -49.37 -20.91 14.81
C GLY A 163 -50.59 -21.82 14.97
N HIS A 164 -50.38 -23.09 15.33
CA HIS A 164 -51.49 -24.02 15.59
C HIS A 164 -52.10 -23.82 17.00
N GLY A 165 -51.30 -23.45 18.00
CA GLY A 165 -51.78 -23.23 19.37
C GLY A 165 -52.57 -21.94 19.57
N THR A 166 -52.25 -20.87 18.82
CA THR A 166 -52.95 -19.57 18.94
C THR A 166 -54.19 -19.47 18.06
N ALA A 167 -54.30 -20.26 16.98
CA ALA A 167 -55.54 -20.34 16.19
C ALA A 167 -56.72 -20.93 16.99
N ILE A 168 -56.44 -21.79 17.98
CA ILE A 168 -57.47 -22.39 18.85
C ILE A 168 -57.79 -21.48 20.06
N GLY A 169 -56.81 -20.71 20.56
CA GLY A 169 -56.99 -19.83 21.73
C GLY A 169 -57.45 -18.39 21.43
N ALA A 170 -57.17 -17.85 20.23
CA ALA A 170 -57.42 -16.43 19.93
C ALA A 170 -58.86 -16.10 19.52
N ASN A 171 -59.65 -17.10 19.08
CA ASN A 171 -61.05 -16.86 18.69
C ASN A 171 -61.99 -16.57 19.88
N LYS A 172 -61.51 -16.59 21.13
CA LYS A 172 -62.34 -16.35 22.31
C LYS A 172 -62.00 -15.15 23.18
N VAL A 173 -60.90 -14.40 22.96
CA VAL A 173 -60.45 -13.42 23.98
C VAL A 173 -60.04 -12.01 23.50
N LEU A 174 -59.85 -11.69 22.21
CA LEU A 174 -59.31 -10.34 21.88
C LEU A 174 -60.10 -9.58 20.81
N LYS A 175 -61.22 -8.99 21.23
CA LYS A 175 -61.69 -7.69 20.72
C LYS A 175 -61.21 -6.59 21.67
N VAL A 176 -59.92 -6.25 21.67
CA VAL A 176 -59.44 -5.04 22.36
C VAL A 176 -58.47 -4.28 21.46
N SER A 177 -59.01 -3.18 20.92
CA SER A 177 -58.39 -1.94 20.43
C SER A 177 -57.11 -1.99 19.58
N LYS A 178 -57.29 -1.57 18.32
CA LYS A 178 -56.28 -0.90 17.49
C LYS A 178 -55.63 0.27 18.25
N LYS A 179 -54.38 0.12 18.69
CA LYS A 179 -53.40 1.21 18.79
C LYS A 179 -52.01 0.61 19.06
N LEU A 180 -51.27 0.35 18.00
CA LEU A 180 -49.83 0.11 18.09
C LEU A 180 -49.11 1.19 17.30
N VAL A 181 -48.30 1.92 18.06
CA VAL A 181 -47.48 3.09 17.75
C VAL A 181 -46.44 2.76 16.66
N PRO A 182 -46.13 3.68 15.73
CA PRO A 182 -45.21 3.41 14.63
C PRO A 182 -43.75 3.24 15.09
N HIS A 183 -43.03 2.41 14.31
CA HIS A 183 -41.61 2.05 14.42
C HIS A 183 -40.65 3.13 14.92
N SER A 184 -39.80 2.78 15.90
CA SER A 184 -38.62 3.56 16.24
C SER A 184 -37.61 3.48 15.08
N LYS A 185 -37.24 4.64 14.54
CA LYS A 185 -36.22 4.77 13.50
C LYS A 185 -34.85 4.45 14.13
N ARG A 186 -34.21 3.38 13.65
CA ARG A 186 -32.82 3.00 13.96
C ARG A 186 -31.88 4.11 13.46
N SER A 187 -31.25 4.85 14.37
CA SER A 187 -30.23 5.85 14.02
C SER A 187 -29.01 5.17 13.40
N LYS A 188 -28.72 5.47 12.13
CA LYS A 188 -27.44 5.15 11.50
C LYS A 188 -26.36 5.98 12.18
N LYS A 189 -25.44 5.33 12.90
CA LYS A 189 -24.23 5.97 13.41
C LYS A 189 -23.32 6.22 12.20
N ILE A 190 -23.21 7.49 11.82
CA ILE A 190 -22.26 7.96 10.81
C ILE A 190 -20.87 7.88 11.42
N LYS A 191 -19.94 7.43 10.58
CA LYS A 191 -18.53 7.23 10.85
C LYS A 191 -17.85 8.58 10.63
N ASP A 192 -17.45 9.24 11.71
CA ASP A 192 -16.53 10.36 11.61
C ASP A 192 -15.10 9.83 11.61
N SER A 193 -14.44 10.07 10.49
CA SER A 193 -13.01 10.00 10.29
C SER A 193 -12.50 11.42 10.11
N LYS A 194 -11.24 11.65 10.54
CA LYS A 194 -10.38 12.82 10.32
C LYS A 194 -10.59 13.96 11.31
N ASP A 195 -9.59 14.72 11.71
CA ASP A 195 -8.13 14.73 11.55
C ASP A 195 -7.67 15.64 12.71
N SER A 196 -6.54 15.33 13.34
CA SER A 196 -5.39 16.24 13.50
C SER A 196 -5.50 17.31 14.60
N ASP A 197 -4.32 17.62 15.13
CA ASP A 197 -3.96 18.85 15.85
C ASP A 197 -4.39 18.87 17.34
N GLU A 198 -3.59 19.28 18.31
CA GLU A 198 -2.19 19.66 18.45
C GLU A 198 -2.04 20.04 19.95
N ILE A 199 -0.82 19.95 20.48
CA ILE A 199 -0.27 20.86 21.51
C ILE A 199 -0.70 20.70 22.99
N GLU A 200 0.30 20.24 23.76
CA GLU A 200 0.78 20.69 25.09
C GLU A 200 -0.23 21.11 26.18
N LYS A 201 -0.14 20.42 27.33
CA LYS A 201 0.44 20.95 28.58
C LYS A 201 0.69 19.86 29.61
#